data_AF-D1AYZ5-F1
#
_entry.id   AF-D1AYZ5-F1
#
_cell.length_a   1.000
_cell.length_b   1.000
_cell.length_c   1.000
_cell.angle_alpha   90.00
_cell.angle_beta   90.00
_cell.angle_gamma   90.00
#
_symmetry.space_group_name_H-M   'P 1'
#
loop_
_entity.id
_entity.type
_entity.pdbx_description
1 polymer ?
#
loop_
_entity_poly.entity_id
_entity_poly.type
_entity_poly.pdbx_seq_one_letter_code
_entity_poly.pdbx_strand_id
1 'polypeptide(L)'
;MVKKSLFFLVLGTILWAKPTIYERNCIPCHEDLAVKIDKFFFRYLLKYSSEAEVKKAMIAYLKNPKAEHSILQDGLIHRFGVKKKSTLKEDELNLAIDEYWKRYNVFERLK
;
A
#
# COMPACT_ATOMS: atom_id res chain seq x y z
N MET A 1 26.06 -10.47 44.32
CA MET A 1 24.72 -10.61 43.71
C MET A 1 24.32 -9.41 42.83
N VAL A 2 25.23 -8.84 42.01
CA VAL A 2 24.94 -7.62 41.21
C VAL A 2 25.22 -7.82 39.70
N LYS A 3 25.56 -9.03 39.25
CA LYS A 3 25.91 -9.29 37.84
C LYS A 3 24.72 -9.67 36.94
N LYS A 4 23.49 -9.79 37.47
CA LYS A 4 22.30 -10.17 36.68
C LYS A 4 21.35 -9.01 36.37
N SER A 5 21.59 -7.82 36.91
CA SER A 5 20.63 -6.70 36.78
C SER A 5 20.87 -5.78 35.57
N LEU A 6 21.94 -5.99 34.79
CA LEU A 6 22.22 -5.16 33.62
C LEU A 6 21.53 -5.65 32.33
N PHE A 7 20.90 -6.82 32.34
CA PHE A 7 20.26 -7.38 31.14
C PHE A 7 18.81 -6.89 30.94
N PHE A 8 18.23 -6.19 31.92
CA PHE A 8 16.84 -5.71 31.85
C PHE A 8 16.67 -4.28 31.34
N LEU A 9 17.76 -3.52 31.11
CA LEU A 9 17.66 -2.11 30.70
C LEU A 9 17.55 -1.91 29.18
N VAL A 10 17.71 -2.96 28.37
CA VAL A 10 17.65 -2.87 26.89
C VAL A 10 16.23 -3.08 26.35
N LEU A 11 15.28 -3.53 27.18
CA LEU A 11 13.94 -3.92 26.72
C LEU A 11 12.93 -2.75 26.62
N GLY A 12 13.32 -1.52 26.95
CA GLY A 12 12.42 -0.38 27.14
C GLY A 12 12.21 0.55 25.94
N THR A 13 12.79 0.28 24.77
CA THR A 13 12.63 1.16 23.59
C THR A 13 11.96 0.42 22.43
N ILE A 14 10.78 -0.14 22.68
CA ILE A 14 9.85 -0.37 21.57
C ILE A 14 9.39 1.03 21.15
N LEU A 15 10.13 1.63 20.22
CA LEU A 15 9.75 2.88 19.57
C LEU A 15 8.42 2.62 18.87
N TRP A 16 7.34 3.17 19.41
CA TRP A 16 6.03 3.19 18.77
C TRP A 16 6.14 4.12 17.56
N ALA A 17 6.64 3.58 16.45
CA ALA A 17 6.68 4.30 15.18
C ALA A 17 5.25 4.72 14.85
N LYS A 18 5.06 6.02 14.58
CA LYS A 18 3.75 6.50 14.12
C LYS A 18 3.44 5.81 12.78
N PRO A 19 2.18 5.38 12.56
CA PRO A 19 1.78 4.77 11.31
C PRO A 19 2.13 5.68 10.12
N THR A 20 2.61 5.08 9.05
CA THR A 20 2.93 5.82 7.81
C THR A 20 1.66 6.37 7.13
N ILE A 21 1.83 7.21 6.10
CA ILE A 21 0.70 7.69 5.29
C ILE A 21 0.00 6.50 4.61
N TYR A 22 0.75 5.52 4.14
CA TYR A 22 0.18 4.29 3.57
C TYR A 22 -0.61 3.50 4.63
N GLU A 23 -0.01 3.26 5.80
CA GLU A 23 -0.65 2.48 6.87
C GLU A 23 -1.93 3.12 7.37
N ARG A 24 -1.95 4.44 7.56
CA ARG A 24 -3.12 5.14 8.10
C ARG A 24 -4.27 5.31 7.08
N ASN A 25 -3.98 5.29 5.77
CA ASN A 25 -4.99 5.63 4.73
C ASN A 25 -5.34 4.46 3.80
N CYS A 26 -4.48 3.46 3.67
CA CYS A 26 -4.68 2.34 2.75
C CYS A 26 -5.10 1.09 3.49
N ILE A 27 -4.40 0.74 4.57
CA ILE A 27 -4.60 -0.52 5.28
C ILE A 27 -5.97 -0.67 5.97
N PRO A 28 -6.56 0.35 6.61
CA PRO A 28 -7.78 0.16 7.41
C PRO A 28 -8.95 -0.42 6.60
N CYS A 29 -9.06 -0.04 5.33
CA CYS A 29 -10.09 -0.60 4.46
C CYS A 29 -9.68 -1.92 3.81
N HIS A 30 -8.38 -2.22 3.71
CA HIS A 30 -7.85 -3.35 2.94
C HIS A 30 -7.50 -4.56 3.81
N GLU A 31 -7.32 -4.39 5.12
CA GLU A 31 -7.03 -5.50 6.04
C GLU A 31 -8.22 -6.45 6.18
N ASP A 32 -9.43 -5.90 6.18
CA ASP A 32 -10.70 -6.64 6.34
C ASP A 32 -11.23 -7.24 5.04
N LEU A 33 -10.62 -6.91 3.89
CA LEU A 33 -11.05 -7.47 2.61
C LEU A 33 -10.59 -8.92 2.47
N ALA A 34 -11.47 -9.74 1.87
CA ALA A 34 -11.14 -11.09 1.44
C ALA A 34 -9.97 -11.08 0.43
N VAL A 35 -9.92 -10.07 -0.44
CA VAL A 35 -8.80 -9.87 -1.37
C VAL A 35 -7.80 -8.90 -0.76
N LYS A 36 -6.62 -9.42 -0.44
CA LYS A 36 -5.53 -8.65 0.15
C LYS A 36 -4.95 -7.64 -0.84
N ILE A 37 -4.41 -6.55 -0.30
CA ILE A 37 -3.99 -5.39 -1.09
C ILE A 37 -2.84 -5.71 -2.06
N ASP A 38 -1.98 -6.68 -1.73
CA ASP A 38 -0.92 -7.19 -2.61
C ASP A 38 -1.46 -7.73 -3.94
N LYS A 39 -2.67 -8.30 -3.95
CA LYS A 39 -3.26 -8.83 -5.20
C LYS A 39 -3.58 -7.73 -6.20
N PHE A 40 -3.92 -6.53 -5.74
CA PHE A 40 -4.08 -5.39 -6.65
C PHE A 40 -2.73 -4.94 -7.21
N PHE A 41 -1.68 -4.93 -6.37
CA PHE A 41 -0.31 -4.61 -6.79
C PHE A 41 0.11 -5.46 -7.99
N PHE A 42 -0.03 -6.78 -7.88
CA PHE A 42 0.36 -7.69 -8.97
C PHE A 42 -0.44 -7.49 -10.24
N ARG A 43 -1.73 -7.13 -10.15
CA ARG A 43 -2.53 -6.81 -11.34
C ARG A 43 -2.02 -5.54 -12.03
N TYR A 44 -1.70 -4.50 -11.26
CA TYR A 44 -1.09 -3.28 -11.81
C TYR A 44 0.28 -3.59 -12.44
N LEU A 45 1.12 -4.35 -11.74
CA LEU A 45 2.43 -4.73 -12.24
C LEU A 45 2.33 -5.51 -13.56
N LEU A 46 1.41 -6.47 -13.66
CA LEU A 46 1.16 -7.22 -14.87
C LEU A 46 0.67 -6.35 -16.05
N LYS A 47 -0.10 -5.30 -15.77
CA LYS A 47 -0.67 -4.42 -16.80
C LYS A 47 0.33 -3.36 -17.31
N TYR A 48 1.17 -2.81 -16.42
CA TYR A 48 1.99 -1.62 -16.72
C TYR A 48 3.50 -1.87 -16.72
N SER A 49 3.95 -3.06 -16.28
CA SER A 49 5.31 -3.62 -16.43
C SER A 49 6.50 -2.83 -15.85
N SER A 50 6.33 -1.59 -15.42
CA SER A 50 7.38 -0.74 -14.87
C SER A 50 6.90 0.02 -13.63
N GLU A 51 7.83 0.35 -12.73
CA GLU A 51 7.55 1.16 -11.54
C GLU A 51 6.84 2.47 -11.89
N ALA A 52 7.40 3.21 -12.85
CA ALA A 52 6.89 4.51 -13.25
C ALA A 52 5.43 4.44 -13.74
N GLU A 53 5.12 3.51 -14.65
CA GLU A 53 3.77 3.39 -15.21
C GLU A 53 2.78 2.80 -14.20
N VAL A 54 3.22 1.87 -13.32
CA VAL A 54 2.39 1.38 -12.21
C VAL A 54 1.99 2.52 -11.29
N LYS A 55 2.96 3.30 -10.81
CA LYS A 55 2.71 4.41 -9.89
C LYS A 55 1.80 5.45 -10.53
N LYS A 56 2.11 5.86 -11.76
CA LYS A 56 1.31 6.79 -12.56
C LYS A 56 -0.14 6.33 -12.71
N ALA A 57 -0.36 5.06 -13.07
CA ALA A 57 -1.70 4.52 -13.23
C ALA A 57 -2.47 4.47 -11.90
N MET A 58 -1.84 4.06 -10.80
CA MET A 58 -2.45 4.05 -9.48
C MET A 58 -2.84 5.47 -9.03
N ILE A 59 -1.93 6.44 -9.18
CA ILE A 59 -2.18 7.83 -8.80
C ILE A 59 -3.32 8.41 -9.63
N ALA A 60 -3.32 8.20 -10.95
CA ALA A 60 -4.38 8.66 -11.84
C ALA A 60 -5.74 8.08 -11.44
N TYR A 61 -5.80 6.75 -11.20
CA TYR A 61 -7.03 6.09 -10.76
C TYR A 61 -7.50 6.60 -9.39
N LEU A 62 -6.61 6.77 -8.42
CA LEU A 62 -6.98 7.24 -7.08
C LEU A 62 -7.50 8.69 -7.06
N LYS A 63 -7.01 9.54 -7.98
CA LYS A 63 -7.49 10.92 -8.14
C LYS A 63 -8.82 11.02 -8.87
N ASN A 64 -9.07 10.15 -9.82
CA ASN A 64 -10.29 10.15 -10.61
C ASN A 64 -10.76 8.71 -10.92
N PRO A 65 -11.32 8.01 -9.92
CA PRO A 65 -11.69 6.60 -10.11
C PRO A 65 -12.85 6.49 -11.09
N LYS A 66 -12.61 5.74 -12.18
CA LYS A 66 -13.64 5.39 -13.17
C LYS A 66 -13.53 3.91 -13.52
N ALA A 67 -14.66 3.31 -13.92
CA ALA A 67 -14.71 1.89 -14.28
C ALA A 67 -13.71 1.55 -15.39
N GLU A 68 -13.71 2.35 -16.46
CA GLU A 68 -12.81 2.25 -17.62
C GLU A 68 -11.31 2.35 -17.28
N HIS A 69 -10.95 2.87 -16.11
CA HIS A 69 -9.56 3.03 -15.65
C HIS A 69 -9.21 2.12 -14.47
N SER A 70 -10.14 1.27 -14.04
CA SER A 70 -9.92 0.37 -12.92
C SER A 70 -9.00 -0.79 -13.31
N ILE A 71 -8.33 -1.36 -12.30
CA ILE A 71 -7.59 -2.62 -12.43
C ILE A 71 -8.48 -3.85 -12.20
N LEU A 72 -9.73 -3.61 -11.79
CA LEU A 72 -10.74 -4.64 -11.64
C LEU A 72 -11.32 -5.01 -13.00
N GLN A 73 -11.74 -6.26 -13.13
CA GLN A 73 -12.53 -6.72 -14.27
C GLN A 73 -13.98 -6.22 -14.13
N ASP A 74 -14.68 -6.07 -15.24
CA ASP A 74 -16.05 -5.51 -15.29
C ASP A 74 -17.02 -6.19 -14.32
N GLY A 75 -16.99 -7.53 -14.21
CA GLY A 75 -17.84 -8.26 -13.27
C GLY A 75 -17.57 -7.90 -11.79
N LEU A 76 -16.32 -7.59 -11.43
CA LEU A 76 -15.98 -7.12 -10.08
C LEU A 76 -16.39 -5.67 -9.88
N ILE A 77 -16.29 -4.83 -10.91
CA ILE A 77 -16.76 -3.44 -10.85
C ILE A 77 -18.27 -3.40 -10.68
N HIS A 78 -19.03 -4.25 -11.39
CA HIS A 78 -20.47 -4.34 -11.24
C HIS A 78 -20.88 -4.78 -9.83
N ARG A 79 -20.11 -5.68 -9.21
CA ARG A 79 -20.42 -6.19 -7.86
C ARG A 79 -20.00 -5.25 -6.73
N PHE A 80 -18.83 -4.63 -6.84
CA PHE A 80 -18.20 -3.86 -5.74
C PHE A 80 -18.14 -2.36 -6.00
N GLY A 81 -18.50 -1.92 -7.20
CA GLY A 81 -18.37 -0.53 -7.63
C GLY A 81 -16.92 -0.11 -7.89
N VAL A 82 -16.75 1.19 -8.07
CA VAL A 82 -15.44 1.85 -8.15
C VAL A 82 -15.08 2.47 -6.81
N LYS A 83 -13.77 2.65 -6.59
CA LYS A 83 -13.28 3.28 -5.36
C LYS A 83 -13.78 4.73 -5.28
N LYS A 84 -14.02 5.23 -4.07
CA LYS A 84 -14.13 6.68 -3.84
C LYS A 84 -12.81 7.39 -4.12
N LYS A 85 -12.90 8.60 -4.70
CA LYS A 85 -11.78 9.51 -4.95
C LYS A 85 -10.96 9.72 -3.68
N SER A 86 -9.63 9.73 -3.82
CA SER A 86 -8.71 10.02 -2.73
C SER A 86 -8.87 11.44 -2.23
N THR A 87 -8.77 11.61 -0.91
CA THR A 87 -8.74 12.91 -0.23
C THR A 87 -7.32 13.35 0.11
N LEU A 88 -6.31 12.52 -0.16
CA LEU A 88 -4.90 12.84 0.08
C LEU A 88 -4.43 13.95 -0.85
N LYS A 89 -3.52 14.79 -0.33
CA LYS A 89 -2.77 15.73 -1.16
C LYS A 89 -1.84 14.97 -2.12
N GLU A 90 -1.37 15.68 -3.14
CA GLU A 90 -0.50 15.11 -4.19
C GLU A 90 0.74 14.42 -3.63
N ASP A 91 1.46 15.11 -2.75
CA ASP A 91 2.66 14.65 -2.08
C ASP A 91 2.39 13.45 -1.17
N GLU A 92 1.33 13.51 -0.37
CA GLU A 92 0.91 12.39 0.49
C GLU A 92 0.55 11.14 -0.33
N LEU A 93 -0.16 11.33 -1.45
CA LEU A 93 -0.54 10.25 -2.34
C LEU A 93 0.69 9.61 -2.99
N ASN A 94 1.66 10.42 -3.45
CA ASN A 94 2.92 9.93 -3.99
C ASN A 94 3.71 9.12 -2.94
N LEU A 95 3.82 9.63 -1.71
CA LEU A 95 4.49 8.93 -0.62
C LEU A 95 3.83 7.59 -0.28
N ALA A 96 2.49 7.56 -0.23
CA ALA A 96 1.76 6.32 0.04
C ALA A 96 1.96 5.27 -1.06
N ILE A 97 1.97 5.68 -2.32
CA ILE A 97 2.18 4.80 -3.47
C ILE A 97 3.64 4.34 -3.57
N ASP A 98 4.60 5.19 -3.22
CA ASP A 98 6.01 4.81 -3.13
C ASP A 98 6.26 3.75 -2.07
N GLU A 99 5.67 3.91 -0.88
CA GLU A 99 5.75 2.91 0.17
C GLU A 99 5.07 1.60 -0.23
N TYR A 100 3.90 1.68 -0.86
CA TYR A 100 3.19 0.51 -1.39
C TYR A 100 4.05 -0.26 -2.40
N TRP A 101 4.71 0.45 -3.32
CA TRP A 101 5.66 -0.16 -4.25
C TRP A 101 6.80 -0.85 -3.52
N LYS A 102 7.50 -0.16 -2.63
CA LYS A 102 8.63 -0.73 -1.86
C LYS A 102 8.22 -1.99 -1.09
N ARG A 103 7.02 -2.00 -0.49
CA ARG A 103 6.52 -3.11 0.32
C ARG A 103 6.30 -4.40 -0.49
N TYR A 104 5.80 -4.28 -1.73
CA TYR A 104 5.37 -5.42 -2.54
C TYR A 104 6.20 -5.68 -3.80
N ASN A 105 7.13 -4.80 -4.18
CA ASN A 105 8.01 -5.09 -5.31
C ASN A 105 8.79 -6.39 -5.03
N VAL A 106 8.85 -7.23 -6.06
CA VAL A 106 9.53 -8.53 -6.03
C VAL A 106 10.89 -8.49 -6.68
N PHE A 107 11.20 -7.47 -7.49
CA PHE A 107 12.45 -7.37 -8.24
C PHE A 107 13.67 -7.26 -7.31
N GLU A 108 13.54 -6.59 -6.17
CA GLU A 108 14.61 -6.53 -5.17
C GLU A 108 14.85 -7.87 -4.46
N ARG A 109 13.89 -8.79 -4.52
CA ARG A 109 13.95 -10.11 -3.88
C ARG A 109 14.46 -11.22 -4.81
N LEU A 110 14.61 -10.92 -6.11
CA LEU A 110 15.07 -11.86 -7.15
C LEU A 110 16.57 -11.72 -7.47
N LYS A 111 17.30 -10.92 -6.68
CA LYS A 111 18.75 -10.73 -6.80
C LYS A 111 19.52 -11.85 -6.11
#